data_AF-A0A7C2VDQ9-F1
#
_entry.id   AF-A0A7C2VDQ9-F1
#
_cell.length_a   1.000
_cell.length_b   1.000
_cell.length_c   1.000
_cell.angle_alpha   90.00
_cell.angle_beta   90.00
_cell.angle_gamma   90.00
#
_symmetry.space_group_name_H-M   'P 1'
#
loop_
_entity.id
_entity.type
_entity.pdbx_description
1 polymer ?
#
loop_
_entity_poly.entity_id
_entity_poly.type
_entity_poly.pdbx_seq_one_letter_code
_entity_poly.pdbx_strand_id
1 'polypeptide(L)'
;MAELAYRKTMSQIAVKNKMQLGQLLLAQGIVTPEQIEKALAEQNEKGHRKLLGELLVEMGYCTENQIALALAQSYSVPYAQVNPKICDAKAIEILPREFLEEHIVLP
;
A
#
# COMPACT_ATOMS: atom_id res chain seq x y z
N MET A 1 -30.84 -5.19 15.42
CA MET A 1 -30.73 -5.64 14.01
C MET A 1 -29.53 -5.05 13.27
N ALA A 2 -29.18 -3.76 13.45
CA ALA A 2 -28.01 -3.14 12.80
C ALA A 2 -26.64 -3.72 13.23
N GLU A 3 -26.48 -4.04 14.51
CA GLU A 3 -25.21 -4.53 15.09
C GLU A 3 -24.87 -5.98 14.66
N LEU A 4 -25.90 -6.80 14.44
CA LEU A 4 -25.76 -8.18 13.95
C LEU A 4 -25.39 -8.20 12.46
N ALA A 5 -25.86 -7.23 11.67
CA ALA A 5 -25.46 -7.07 10.28
C ALA A 5 -23.99 -6.64 10.17
N TYR A 6 -23.56 -5.67 11.00
CA TYR A 6 -22.16 -5.22 11.05
C TYR A 6 -21.18 -6.35 11.40
N ARG A 7 -21.50 -7.18 12.41
CA ARG A 7 -20.69 -8.36 12.77
C ARG A 7 -20.63 -9.40 11.66
N LYS A 8 -21.71 -9.58 10.90
CA LYS A 8 -21.79 -10.55 9.80
C LYS A 8 -20.99 -10.09 8.58
N THR A 9 -20.98 -8.79 8.28
CA THR A 9 -20.15 -8.20 7.23
C THR A 9 -18.66 -8.25 7.62
N MET A 10 -18.32 -7.91 8.87
CA MET A 10 -16.95 -7.98 9.39
C MET A 10 -16.41 -9.43 9.43
N SER A 11 -17.27 -10.41 9.70
CA SER A 11 -16.92 -11.84 9.69
C SER A 11 -16.66 -12.39 8.29
N GLN A 12 -17.20 -11.80 7.22
CA GLN A 12 -16.92 -12.20 5.83
C GLN A 12 -15.63 -11.57 5.28
N ILE A 13 -15.24 -10.38 5.77
CA ILE A 13 -13.93 -9.77 5.47
C ILE A 13 -12.77 -10.61 6.04
N ALA A 14 -13.02 -11.35 7.12
CA ALA A 14 -12.02 -12.18 7.81
C ALA A 14 -11.59 -13.46 7.07
N VAL A 15 -11.98 -13.66 5.81
CA VAL A 15 -11.50 -14.78 5.01
C VAL A 15 -10.21 -14.36 4.31
N LYS A 16 -9.06 -14.77 4.90
CA LYS A 16 -7.68 -14.71 4.34
C LYS A 16 -6.92 -13.39 4.57
N ASN A 17 -6.73 -13.04 5.85
CA ASN A 17 -6.16 -11.77 6.35
C ASN A 17 -4.74 -11.43 5.84
N LYS A 18 -4.65 -10.82 4.65
CA LYS A 18 -3.82 -9.63 4.43
C LYS A 18 -4.75 -8.44 4.54
N MET A 19 -4.55 -7.57 5.53
CA MET A 19 -5.35 -6.36 5.70
C MET A 19 -5.30 -5.54 4.41
N GLN A 20 -6.46 -5.17 3.85
CA GLN A 20 -6.51 -4.44 2.59
C GLN A 20 -5.92 -3.04 2.76
N LEU A 21 -5.21 -2.52 1.74
CA LEU A 21 -4.54 -1.22 1.78
C LEU A 21 -5.47 -0.09 2.25
N GLY A 22 -6.69 -0.01 1.69
CA GLY A 22 -7.67 1.01 2.08
C GLY A 22 -8.07 0.94 3.56
N GLN A 23 -8.23 -0.26 4.11
CA GLN A 23 -8.55 -0.44 5.53
C GLN A 23 -7.37 -0.02 6.41
N LEU A 24 -6.15 -0.28 5.98
CA LEU A 24 -4.95 0.06 6.73
C LEU A 24 -4.72 1.58 6.75
N LEU A 25 -4.89 2.25 5.60
CA LEU A 25 -4.81 3.71 5.51
C LEU A 25 -5.91 4.40 6.33
N LEU A 26 -7.12 3.84 6.36
CA LEU A 26 -8.23 4.33 7.18
C LEU A 26 -7.96 4.14 8.67
N ALA A 27 -7.46 2.97 9.08
CA ALA A 27 -7.11 2.68 10.46
C ALA A 27 -5.98 3.61 10.97
N GLN A 28 -5.09 4.05 10.09
CA GLN A 28 -4.03 5.02 10.38
C GLN A 28 -4.50 6.49 10.33
N GLY A 29 -5.75 6.75 9.94
CA GLY A 29 -6.28 8.11 9.79
C GLY A 29 -5.65 8.89 8.64
N ILE A 30 -5.01 8.21 7.67
CA ILE A 30 -4.38 8.85 6.51
C ILE A 30 -5.44 9.26 5.47
N VAL A 31 -6.49 8.45 5.34
CA VAL A 31 -7.61 8.71 4.44
C VAL A 31 -8.94 8.55 5.17
N THR A 32 -9.99 9.22 4.68
CA THR A 32 -11.35 9.07 5.18
C THR A 32 -12.15 8.04 4.37
N PRO A 33 -13.26 7.50 4.91
CA PRO A 33 -14.14 6.61 4.15
C PRO A 33 -14.60 7.24 2.82
N GLU A 34 -14.94 8.53 2.82
CA GLU A 34 -15.43 9.25 1.64
C GLU A 34 -14.34 9.41 0.57
N GLN A 35 -13.08 9.57 0.97
CA GLN A 35 -11.95 9.62 0.06
C GLN A 35 -11.70 8.28 -0.62
N ILE A 36 -11.82 7.17 0.14
CA ILE A 36 -11.73 5.81 -0.41
C ILE A 36 -12.86 5.56 -1.40
N GLU A 37 -14.10 5.92 -1.05
CA GLU A 37 -15.25 5.75 -1.94
C GLU A 37 -15.08 6.52 -3.26
N LYS A 38 -14.62 7.78 -3.19
CA LYS A 38 -14.32 8.58 -4.39
C LYS A 38 -13.25 7.92 -5.26
N ALA A 39 -12.15 7.48 -4.66
CA ALA A 39 -11.07 6.83 -5.40
C ALA A 39 -11.50 5.50 -6.04
N LEU A 40 -12.36 4.72 -5.36
CA LEU A 40 -12.93 3.48 -5.92
C LEU A 40 -13.92 3.76 -7.06
N ALA A 41 -14.73 4.81 -6.96
CA ALA A 41 -15.62 5.24 -8.04
C ALA A 41 -14.81 5.61 -9.29
N GLU A 42 -13.76 6.42 -9.12
CA GLU A 42 -12.85 6.80 -10.21
C GLU A 42 -12.10 5.59 -10.79
N GLN A 43 -11.71 4.63 -9.95
CA GLN A 43 -11.09 3.39 -10.39
C GLN A 43 -12.02 2.58 -11.29
N ASN A 44 -13.29 2.45 -10.91
CA ASN A 44 -14.32 1.74 -11.67
C ASN A 44 -14.61 2.43 -13.01
N GLU A 45 -14.79 3.75 -13.00
CA GLU A 45 -15.03 4.55 -14.21
C GLU A 45 -13.88 4.44 -15.22
N LYS A 46 -12.64 4.39 -14.73
CA LYS A 46 -11.43 4.22 -15.56
C LYS A 46 -11.13 2.75 -15.90
N GLY A 47 -12.02 1.82 -15.58
CA GLY A 47 -11.90 0.40 -15.91
C GLY A 47 -10.73 -0.30 -15.22
N HIS A 48 -10.44 0.07 -13.97
CA HIS A 48 -9.37 -0.52 -13.14
C HIS A 48 -7.95 -0.41 -13.73
N ARG A 49 -7.71 0.59 -14.58
CA ARG A 49 -6.37 0.84 -15.16
C ARG A 49 -5.32 1.25 -14.12
N LYS A 50 -5.74 1.92 -13.05
CA LYS A 50 -4.87 2.38 -11.96
C LYS A 50 -5.20 1.65 -10.66
N LEU A 51 -4.19 1.49 -9.81
CA LEU A 51 -4.34 0.94 -8.47
C LEU A 51 -4.99 1.98 -7.54
N LEU A 52 -5.67 1.52 -6.50
CA LEU A 52 -6.31 2.41 -5.52
C LEU A 52 -5.30 3.37 -4.89
N GLY A 53 -4.12 2.87 -4.51
CA GLY A 53 -3.06 3.69 -3.91
C GLY A 53 -2.56 4.79 -4.85
N GLU A 54 -2.43 4.51 -6.16
CA GLU A 54 -2.04 5.50 -7.16
C GLU A 54 -3.08 6.61 -7.26
N LEU A 55 -4.37 6.26 -7.31
CA LEU A 55 -5.46 7.23 -7.34
C LEU A 55 -5.50 8.08 -6.08
N LEU A 56 -5.33 7.48 -4.89
CA LEU A 56 -5.29 8.23 -3.63
C LEU A 56 -4.14 9.24 -3.60
N VAL A 57 -2.99 8.92 -4.21
CA VAL A 57 -1.86 9.84 -4.36
C VAL A 57 -2.17 10.94 -5.38
N GLU A 58 -2.68 10.59 -6.56
CA GLU A 58 -3.04 11.54 -7.61
C GLU A 58 -4.12 12.55 -7.17
N MET A 59 -5.07 12.09 -6.35
CA MET A 59 -6.12 12.92 -5.77
C MET A 59 -5.63 13.74 -4.56
N GLY A 60 -4.38 13.58 -4.14
CA GLY A 60 -3.76 14.32 -3.04
C GLY A 60 -4.25 13.90 -1.64
N TYR A 61 -4.83 12.72 -1.50
CA TYR A 61 -5.32 12.22 -0.21
C TYR A 61 -4.22 11.57 0.63
N CYS A 62 -3.18 11.03 0.00
CA CYS A 62 -2.01 10.50 0.68
C CYS A 62 -0.74 10.65 -0.16
N THR A 63 0.40 10.33 0.43
CA THR A 63 1.72 10.33 -0.24
C THR A 63 2.16 8.90 -0.60
N GLU A 64 3.06 8.78 -1.58
CA GLU A 64 3.67 7.48 -1.95
C GLU A 64 4.34 6.80 -0.75
N ASN A 65 5.00 7.58 0.12
CA ASN A 65 5.63 7.08 1.34
C ASN A 65 4.61 6.48 2.32
N GLN A 66 3.44 7.10 2.45
CA GLN A 66 2.35 6.58 3.29
C GLN A 66 1.80 5.27 2.72
N ILE A 67 1.63 5.18 1.39
CA ILE A 67 1.24 3.93 0.72
C ILE A 67 2.29 2.84 0.93
N ALA A 68 3.57 3.15 0.73
CA ALA A 68 4.65 2.17 0.85
C ALA A 68 4.81 1.66 2.30
N LEU A 69 4.71 2.54 3.29
CA LEU A 69 4.72 2.16 4.70
C LEU A 69 3.51 1.29 5.06
N ALA A 70 2.33 1.66 4.58
CA ALA A 70 1.10 0.89 4.77
C ALA A 70 1.21 -0.53 4.17
N LEU A 71 1.76 -0.64 2.96
CA LEU A 71 2.04 -1.92 2.33
C LEU A 71 3.05 -2.72 3.14
N ALA A 72 4.19 -2.14 3.52
CA ALA A 72 5.22 -2.83 4.29
C ALA A 72 4.65 -3.45 5.59
N GLN A 73 3.80 -2.72 6.30
CA GLN A 73 3.09 -3.24 7.47
C GLN A 73 2.16 -4.42 7.12
N SER A 74 1.40 -4.34 6.03
CA SER A 74 0.51 -5.43 5.59
C SER A 74 1.26 -6.71 5.19
N TYR A 75 2.51 -6.57 4.71
CA TYR A 75 3.38 -7.68 4.34
C TYR A 75 4.32 -8.10 5.48
N SER A 76 4.26 -7.43 6.64
CA SER A 76 5.17 -7.65 7.77
C SER A 76 6.65 -7.54 7.40
N VAL A 77 6.98 -6.60 6.51
CA VAL A 77 8.36 -6.31 6.08
C VAL A 77 8.81 -4.95 6.62
N PRO A 78 10.11 -4.77 6.91
CA PRO A 78 10.64 -3.45 7.23
C PRO A 78 10.44 -2.48 6.07
N TYR A 79 10.19 -1.21 6.41
CA TYR A 79 10.19 -0.11 5.45
C TYR A 79 11.38 0.80 5.74
N ALA A 80 12.14 1.13 4.70
CA ALA A 80 13.21 2.10 4.74
C ALA A 80 13.01 3.13 3.62
N GLN A 81 13.19 4.40 3.94
CA GLN A 81 13.29 5.43 2.90
C GLN A 81 14.65 5.32 2.23
N VAL A 82 14.67 5.32 0.91
CA VAL A 82 15.91 5.23 0.13
C VAL A 82 16.77 6.47 0.42
N ASN A 83 17.95 6.24 0.98
CA ASN A 83 18.95 7.27 1.26
C ASN A 83 20.33 6.70 0.88
N PRO A 84 21.21 7.44 0.18
CA PRO A 84 22.53 6.95 -0.22
C PRO A 84 23.39 6.35 0.90
N LYS A 85 23.08 6.65 2.18
CA LYS A 85 23.79 6.11 3.35
C LYS A 85 23.39 4.69 3.76
N ILE A 86 22.34 4.10 3.17
CA ILE A 86 21.85 2.77 3.56
C ILE A 86 22.58 1.61 2.86
N CYS A 87 23.31 1.89 1.78
CA CYS A 87 23.97 0.86 0.99
C CYS A 87 25.32 0.45 1.60
N ASP A 88 25.50 -0.84 1.83
CA ASP A 88 26.80 -1.41 2.18
C ASP A 88 27.65 -1.59 0.90
N ALA A 89 28.85 -1.02 0.90
CA ALA A 89 29.79 -1.15 -0.21
C ALA A 89 30.09 -2.63 -0.56
N LYS A 90 30.09 -3.52 0.45
CA LYS A 90 30.32 -4.96 0.21
C LYS A 90 29.19 -5.62 -0.57
N ALA A 91 27.96 -5.17 -0.40
CA ALA A 91 26.82 -5.72 -1.12
C ALA A 91 26.81 -5.30 -2.59
N ILE A 92 27.32 -4.10 -2.90
CA ILE A 92 27.52 -3.61 -4.28
C ILE A 92 28.55 -4.45 -5.04
N GLU A 93 29.58 -4.97 -4.36
CA GLU A 93 30.59 -5.85 -4.99
C GLU A 93 30.03 -7.23 -5.34
N ILE A 94 29.01 -7.70 -4.61
CA ILE A 94 28.43 -9.05 -4.78
C ILE A 94 27.30 -9.05 -5.82
N LEU A 95 26.53 -7.97 -5.92
CA LEU A 95 25.36 -7.89 -6.79
C LEU A 95 25.69 -7.19 -8.13
N PRO A 96 25.62 -7.89 -9.26
CA PRO A 96 25.80 -7.27 -10.58
C PRO A 96 24.77 -6.18 -10.85
N ARG A 97 25.18 -5.13 -11.58
CA ARG A 97 24.30 -4.01 -11.94
C ARG A 97 23.04 -4.47 -12.67
N GLU A 98 23.19 -5.43 -13.59
CA GLU A 98 22.08 -5.96 -14.37
C GLU A 98 20.99 -6.54 -13.49
N PHE A 99 21.36 -7.25 -12.41
CA PHE A 99 20.40 -7.83 -11.47
C PHE A 99 19.62 -6.75 -10.71
N LEU A 100 20.31 -5.69 -10.27
CA LEU A 100 19.71 -4.57 -9.55
C LEU A 100 18.70 -3.81 -10.43
N GLU A 101 19.06 -3.56 -11.69
CA GLU A 101 18.21 -2.83 -12.64
C GLU A 101 17.01 -3.67 -13.11
N GLU A 102 17.19 -4.97 -13.36
CA GLU A 102 16.12 -5.88 -13.78
C GLU A 102 15.08 -6.12 -12.66
N HIS A 103 15.54 -6.26 -11.42
CA HIS A 103 14.67 -6.59 -10.28
C HIS A 103 14.22 -5.36 -9.49
N ILE A 104 14.73 -4.17 -9.81
CA ILE A 104 14.45 -2.89 -9.12
C ILE A 104 14.74 -3.04 -7.61
N VAL A 105 15.93 -3.55 -7.29
CA VAL A 105 16.40 -3.76 -5.91
C VAL A 105 17.64 -2.90 -5.67
N LEU A 106 17.77 -2.38 -4.46
CA LEU A 106 19.00 -1.74 -3.98
C LEU A 106 19.59 -2.56 -2.81
N PRO A 107 20.91 -2.77 -2.79
CA PRO A 107 21.61 -3.41 -1.67
C PRO A 107 21.67 -2.54 -0.42
#